data_AF-G4CFM5-F1
#
_entry.id   AF-G4CFM5-F1
#
_cell.length_a   1.000
_cell.length_b   1.000
_cell.length_c   1.000
_cell.angle_alpha   90.00
_cell.angle_beta   90.00
_cell.angle_gamma   90.00
#
_symmetry.space_group_name_H-M   'P 1'
#
loop_
_entity.id
_entity.type
_entity.pdbx_description
1 polymer ?
#
loop_
_entity_poly.entity_id
_entity_poly.type
_entity_poly.pdbx_seq_one_letter_code
_entity_poly.pdbx_strand_id
1 'polypeptide(L)' 'MKITHCKLEKTTQRKLLEYFVLEVTARSAADILGIQPNTAILFY' A
#
# COMPACT_ATOMS: atom_id res chain seq x y z
N MET A 1 7.56 -8.07 6.07
CA MET A 1 6.94 -8.36 4.76
C MET A 1 8.02 -8.44 3.69
N LYS A 2 8.20 -9.58 3.00
CA LYS A 2 9.23 -9.72 1.95
C LYS A 2 8.56 -9.48 0.60
N ILE A 3 8.64 -8.25 0.09
CA ILE A 3 8.02 -7.86 -1.19
C ILE A 3 8.96 -8.27 -2.32
N THR A 4 8.90 -9.53 -2.73
CA THR A 4 9.59 -10.04 -3.91
C THR A 4 8.56 -10.11 -5.04
N HIS A 5 8.75 -9.32 -6.10
CA HIS A 5 7.85 -9.24 -7.30
C HIS A 5 6.62 -8.33 -7.20
N CYS A 6 6.75 -7.13 -6.61
CA CYS A 6 5.69 -6.12 -6.71
C CYS A 6 5.99 -5.12 -7.84
N LYS A 7 4.96 -4.80 -8.64
CA LYS A 7 5.02 -3.79 -9.72
C LYS A 7 5.04 -2.35 -9.20
N LEU A 8 4.63 -2.13 -7.95
CA LEU A 8 4.63 -0.79 -7.36
C LEU A 8 6.07 -0.29 -7.14
N GLU A 9 6.28 1.01 -7.31
CA GLU A 9 7.53 1.64 -6.94
C GLU A 9 7.82 1.47 -5.44
N LYS A 10 9.10 1.36 -5.08
CA LYS A 10 9.50 1.18 -3.67
C LYS A 10 9.04 2.32 -2.76
N THR A 11 8.92 3.53 -3.29
CA THR A 11 8.39 4.70 -2.58
C THR A 11 6.92 4.50 -2.20
N THR A 12 6.07 4.08 -3.14
CA THR A 12 4.65 3.78 -2.91
C THR A 12 4.48 2.64 -1.92
N GLN A 13 5.31 1.60 -2.00
CA GLN A 13 5.30 0.50 -1.03
C GLN A 13 5.63 0.96 0.40
N ARG A 14 6.63 1.84 0.55
CA ARG A 14 6.98 2.42 1.87
C ARG A 14 5.86 3.29 2.43
N LYS A 15 5.24 4.13 1.60
CA LYS A 15 4.08 4.94 2.00
C LYS A 15 2.89 4.08 2.42
N LEU A 16 2.61 3.00 1.70
CA LEU A 16 1.57 2.03 2.10
C LEU A 16 1.86 1.46 3.50
N LEU A 17 3.10 1.05 3.76
CA LEU A 17 3.49 0.56 5.09
C LEU A 17 3.31 1.63 6.18
N GLU A 18 3.69 2.87 5.92
CA GLU A 18 3.47 4.00 6.84
C GLU A 18 1.97 4.20 7.14
N TYR A 19 1.11 4.13 6.12
CA TYR A 19 -0.34 4.22 6.30
C TYR A 19 -0.90 3.07 7.14
N PHE A 20 -0.43 1.84 6.95
CA PHE A 20 -0.91 0.70 7.75
C PHE A 20 -0.42 0.72 9.20
N VAL A 21 0.78 1.25 9.46
CA VAL A 21 1.24 1.51 10.84
C VAL A 21 0.33 2.53 11.54
N LEU A 22 -0.23 3.48 10.79
CA LEU A 22 -1.21 4.46 11.28
C LEU A 22 -2.66 3.94 11.26
N GLU A 23 -2.86 2.63 11.06
CA GLU A 23 -4.16 1.96 10.97
C GLU A 23 -5.11 2.55 9.90
N VAL A 24 -4.55 3.18 8.87
CA VAL A 24 -5.33 3.68 7.73
C VAL A 24 -5.87 2.49 6.94
N THR A 25 -7.14 2.57 6.54
CA THR A 25 -7.76 1.50 5.75
C THR A 25 -7.08 1.36 4.39
N ALA A 26 -6.94 0.11 3.89
CA ALA A 26 -6.35 -0.14 2.59
C ALA A 26 -7.06 0.59 1.44
N ARG A 27 -8.38 0.79 1.53
CA ARG A 27 -9.15 1.56 0.55
C ARG A 27 -8.75 3.04 0.58
N SER A 28 -8.65 3.66 1.76
CA SER A 28 -8.22 5.05 1.89
C SER A 28 -6.78 5.24 1.44
N ALA A 29 -5.86 4.36 1.83
CA ALA A 29 -4.47 4.43 1.40
C ALA A 29 -4.33 4.28 -0.13
N ALA A 30 -5.15 3.42 -0.74
CA ALA A 30 -5.18 3.26 -2.18
C ALA A 30 -5.70 4.51 -2.91
N ASP A 31 -6.75 5.13 -2.39
CA ASP A 31 -7.32 6.38 -2.91
C ASP A 31 -6.31 7.53 -2.85
N ILE A 32 -5.65 7.71 -1.69
CA ILE A 32 -4.60 8.71 -1.49
C ILE A 32 -3.41 8.51 -2.43
N LEU A 33 -3.02 7.25 -2.67
CA LEU A 33 -1.90 6.90 -3.54
C LEU A 33 -2.29 6.74 -5.01
N GLY A 34 -3.57 6.86 -5.36
CA GLY A 34 -4.08 6.71 -6.72
C GLY A 34 -3.88 5.30 -7.31
N ILE A 35 -3.85 4.27 -6.46
CA ILE A 35 -3.68 2.87 -6.88
C ILE A 35 -4.98 2.08 -6.75
N GLN A 36 -5.08 0.94 -7.42
CA GLN A 36 -6.23 0.07 -7.28
C GLN A 36 -6.33 -0.45 -5.83
N PRO A 37 -7.51 -0.37 -5.17
CA PRO A 37 -7.68 -0.77 -3.77
C PRO A 37 -7.32 -2.23 -3.52
N ASN A 38 -7.58 -3.12 -4.48
CA ASN A 38 -7.15 -4.52 -4.39
C ASN A 38 -5.64 -4.68 -4.24
N THR A 39 -4.85 -3.78 -4.84
CA THR A 39 -3.40 -3.78 -4.67
C THR A 39 -3.01 -3.41 -3.25
N ALA A 40 -3.63 -2.38 -2.65
CA ALA A 40 -3.35 -1.98 -1.27
C ALA A 40 -3.79 -3.03 -0.25
N ILE A 41 -4.89 -3.76 -0.51
CA ILE A 41 -5.38 -4.84 0.38
C ILE A 41 -4.35 -5.97 0.53
N LEU A 42 -3.58 -6.26 -0.51
CA LEU A 42 -2.51 -7.28 -0.45
C LEU A 42 -1.34 -6.88 0.47
N PHE A 43 -1.30 -5.63 0.93
CA PHE A 43 -0.28 -5.11 1.85
C PHE A 43 -0.72 -5.04 3.32
N TYR A 44 -2.01 -5.26 3.60
CA TYR A 44 -2.53 -5.38 4.97
C TYR A 44 -2.09 -6.73 5.58
#